data_AF-A0A819ZVG4-F1
#
_entry.id   AF-A0A819ZVG4-F1
#
_cell.length_a   1.000
_cell.length_b   1.000
_cell.length_c   1.000
_cell.angle_alpha   90.00
_cell.angle_beta   90.00
_cell.angle_gamma   90.00
#
_symmetry.space_group_name_H-M   'P 1'
#
loop_
_entity.id
_entity.type
_entity.pdbx_description
1 polymer ?
#
loop_
_entity_poly.entity_id
_entity_poly.type
_entity_poly.pdbx_seq_one_letter_code
_entity_poly.pdbx_strand_id
1 'polypeptide(L)'
;MAMANNKTQCFTCKQEKITYPCKGCSKEFCFTDLAEHKQILNDELHHITNEYNEFKQIINKQKQNPQIHSLIKQIDEWETNSIEIVQQKAQECRKFVLESSETCINDIEMKFNNLSEQIKQIYKENDFNEINLNYLRDQLRKNTQVLNNSSNISIQQNSQSFISEISITSSIKLKLNRWKQNANTVAGGNGKGQKLNQLIHPLGIFLGKNKNIFIADCHNHRIVEWKYNAKEGQIIAGANGQGNRMDQLNHPVDVIVDQQNNSIIIADKGNRRVIQWLGNG
;
A
#
# COMPACT_ATOMS: atom_id res chain seq x y z
N MET A 1 -46.10 -46.60 54.23
CA MET A 1 -46.86 -46.59 52.95
C MET A 1 -46.02 -47.30 51.91
N ALA A 2 -46.65 -48.21 51.16
CA ALA A 2 -46.02 -49.25 50.35
C ALA A 2 -44.96 -48.71 49.38
N MET A 3 -43.76 -49.29 49.42
CA MET A 3 -42.76 -49.14 48.37
C MET A 3 -43.27 -49.90 47.14
N ALA A 4 -43.92 -49.17 46.24
CA ALA A 4 -44.14 -49.69 44.90
C ALA A 4 -42.76 -49.88 44.26
N ASN A 5 -42.32 -51.14 44.13
CA ASN A 5 -41.19 -51.52 43.29
C ASN A 5 -41.58 -51.33 41.81
N ASN A 6 -41.84 -50.08 41.40
CA ASN A 6 -42.00 -49.74 40.00
C ASN A 6 -40.60 -49.72 39.40
N LYS A 7 -40.24 -50.84 38.76
CA LYS A 7 -39.08 -50.90 37.89
C LYS A 7 -39.39 -50.04 36.67
N THR A 8 -38.65 -48.98 36.50
CA THR A 8 -38.74 -48.06 35.36
C THR A 8 -37.50 -48.24 34.50
N GLN A 9 -37.62 -47.96 33.20
CA GLN A 9 -36.52 -48.20 32.28
C GLN A 9 -35.44 -47.14 32.46
N CYS A 10 -34.21 -47.58 32.73
CA CYS A 10 -33.07 -46.66 32.80
C CYS A 10 -32.79 -46.03 31.42
N PHE A 11 -32.58 -44.72 31.38
CA PHE A 11 -32.28 -44.00 30.15
C PHE A 11 -31.01 -44.49 29.44
N THR A 12 -29.96 -44.84 30.20
CA THR A 12 -28.64 -45.20 29.65
C THR A 12 -28.55 -46.68 29.29
N CYS A 13 -28.72 -47.59 30.27
CA CYS A 13 -28.61 -49.04 30.01
C CYS A 13 -29.89 -49.70 29.46
N LYS A 14 -31.02 -48.98 29.38
CA LYS A 14 -32.32 -49.47 28.86
C LYS A 14 -32.91 -50.69 29.58
N GLN A 15 -32.40 -51.04 30.76
CA GLN A 15 -32.90 -52.14 31.58
C GLN A 15 -33.95 -51.65 32.59
N GLU A 16 -34.97 -52.47 32.86
CA GLU A 16 -35.97 -52.22 33.91
C GLU A 16 -35.37 -52.47 35.29
N LYS A 17 -35.05 -51.38 36.00
CA LYS A 17 -34.44 -51.41 37.33
C LYS A 17 -35.10 -50.36 38.22
N ILE A 18 -34.72 -50.31 39.49
CA ILE A 18 -35.03 -49.16 40.34
C ILE A 18 -34.25 -47.98 39.79
N THR A 19 -34.97 -46.94 39.35
CA THR A 19 -34.37 -45.72 38.81
C THR A 19 -34.62 -44.54 39.74
N TYR A 20 -33.79 -43.52 39.54
CA TYR A 20 -33.83 -42.26 40.26
C TYR A 20 -33.87 -41.12 39.24
N PRO A 21 -34.75 -40.13 39.41
CA PRO A 21 -34.86 -39.01 38.49
C PRO A 21 -33.75 -37.99 38.70
N CYS A 22 -33.15 -37.52 37.60
CA CYS A 22 -32.27 -36.34 37.60
C CYS A 22 -33.10 -35.06 37.41
N LYS A 23 -32.99 -34.12 38.35
CA LYS A 23 -33.74 -32.84 38.32
C LYS A 23 -33.37 -31.94 37.13
N GLY A 24 -32.16 -32.08 36.58
CA GLY A 24 -31.68 -31.23 35.48
C GLY A 24 -32.16 -31.67 34.11
N CYS A 25 -32.02 -32.96 33.78
CA CYS A 25 -32.37 -33.48 32.45
C CYS A 25 -33.71 -34.23 32.40
N SER A 26 -34.44 -34.29 33.52
CA SER A 26 -35.75 -34.96 33.66
C SER A 26 -35.77 -36.43 33.24
N LYS A 27 -34.61 -37.11 33.28
CA LYS A 27 -34.44 -38.52 32.93
C LYS A 27 -34.27 -39.40 34.18
N GLU A 28 -34.65 -40.66 34.04
CA GLU A 28 -34.59 -41.71 35.05
C GLU A 28 -33.32 -42.58 34.85
N PHE A 29 -32.49 -42.71 35.88
CA PHE A 29 -31.24 -43.48 35.81
C PHE A 29 -31.18 -44.54 36.90
N CYS A 30 -30.60 -45.71 36.63
CA CYS A 30 -30.29 -46.66 37.69
C CYS A 30 -29.11 -46.15 38.55
N PHE A 31 -28.90 -46.73 39.73
CA PHE A 31 -27.90 -46.23 40.69
C PHE A 31 -26.48 -46.06 40.11
N THR A 32 -26.02 -47.01 39.29
CA THR A 32 -24.70 -46.97 38.64
C THR A 32 -24.62 -45.87 37.59
N ASP A 33 -25.61 -45.82 36.70
CA ASP A 33 -25.62 -44.88 35.58
C ASP A 33 -25.88 -43.44 36.05
N LEU A 34 -26.55 -43.27 37.20
CA LEU A 34 -26.71 -41.97 37.86
C LEU A 34 -25.37 -41.49 38.44
N ALA A 35 -24.54 -42.38 38.98
CA ALA A 35 -23.22 -42.03 39.49
C ALA A 35 -22.29 -41.60 38.34
N GLU A 36 -22.32 -42.32 37.22
CA GLU A 36 -21.60 -41.97 36.00
C GLU A 36 -22.09 -40.63 35.41
N HIS A 37 -23.41 -40.42 35.33
CA HIS A 37 -23.98 -39.14 34.90
C HIS A 37 -23.54 -37.96 35.78
N LYS A 38 -23.48 -38.16 37.11
CA LYS A 38 -22.98 -37.14 38.04
C LYS A 38 -21.49 -36.88 37.88
N GLN A 39 -20.70 -37.90 37.55
CA GLN A 39 -19.28 -37.75 37.28
C GLN A 39 -19.05 -36.88 36.03
N ILE A 40 -19.79 -37.13 34.95
CA ILE A 40 -19.74 -36.29 33.73
C ILE A 40 -20.07 -34.83 34.06
N LEU A 41 -21.13 -34.58 34.83
CA LEU A 41 -21.49 -33.22 35.25
C LEU A 41 -20.43 -32.56 36.12
N ASN A 42 -19.74 -33.35 36.96
CA ASN A 42 -18.65 -32.84 37.78
C ASN A 42 -17.42 -32.49 36.94
N ASP A 43 -17.12 -33.28 35.91
CA ASP A 43 -16.05 -33.01 34.96
C ASP A 43 -16.34 -31.75 34.12
N GLU A 44 -17.60 -31.58 33.67
CA GLU A 44 -18.05 -30.33 33.01
C GLU A 44 -17.92 -29.11 33.93
N LEU A 45 -18.27 -29.25 35.22
CA LEU A 45 -18.10 -28.18 36.20
C LEU A 45 -16.62 -27.84 36.44
N HIS A 46 -15.74 -28.84 36.44
CA HIS A 46 -14.30 -28.62 36.50
C HIS A 46 -13.79 -27.86 35.26
N HIS A 47 -14.28 -28.20 34.07
CA HIS A 47 -13.94 -27.47 32.85
C HIS A 47 -14.32 -25.98 32.94
N ILE A 48 -15.56 -25.68 33.33
CA ILE A 48 -16.04 -24.30 33.51
C ILE A 48 -15.21 -23.56 34.57
N THR A 49 -14.84 -24.26 35.65
CA THR A 49 -13.99 -23.68 36.71
C THR A 49 -12.60 -23.33 36.19
N ASN A 50 -12.02 -24.15 35.30
CA ASN A 50 -10.73 -23.86 34.68
C ASN A 50 -10.81 -22.66 33.73
N GLU A 51 -11.82 -22.60 32.86
CA GLU A 51 -12.05 -21.46 31.97
C GLU A 51 -12.22 -20.15 32.75
N TYR A 52 -12.97 -20.19 33.85
CA TYR A 52 -13.13 -19.04 34.75
C TYR A 52 -11.79 -18.58 35.34
N ASN A 53 -10.95 -19.52 35.78
CA ASN A 53 -9.64 -19.20 36.35
C ASN A 53 -8.68 -18.61 35.31
N GLU A 54 -8.68 -19.14 34.09
CA GLU A 54 -7.91 -18.58 32.97
C GLU A 54 -8.36 -17.15 32.64
N PHE A 55 -9.67 -16.95 32.53
CA PHE A 55 -10.23 -15.61 32.27
C PHE A 55 -9.87 -14.62 33.38
N LYS A 56 -9.93 -15.04 34.65
CA LYS A 56 -9.52 -14.23 35.80
C LYS A 56 -8.03 -13.87 35.75
N GLN A 57 -7.17 -14.79 35.29
CA GLN A 57 -5.75 -14.49 35.08
C GLN A 57 -5.54 -13.47 33.96
N ILE A 58 -6.26 -13.57 32.84
CA ILE A 58 -6.19 -12.61 31.73
C ILE A 58 -6.57 -11.21 32.22
N ILE A 59 -7.68 -11.07 32.96
CA ILE A 59 -8.11 -9.78 33.53
C ILE A 59 -7.06 -9.22 34.49
N ASN A 60 -6.50 -10.06 35.37
CA ASN A 60 -5.48 -9.60 36.32
C ASN A 60 -4.21 -9.13 35.60
N LYS A 61 -3.78 -9.82 34.53
CA LYS A 61 -2.64 -9.39 33.69
C LYS A 61 -2.92 -8.04 33.02
N GLN A 62 -4.11 -7.84 32.46
CA GLN A 62 -4.50 -6.56 31.87
C GLN A 62 -4.59 -5.42 32.90
N LYS A 63 -5.06 -5.70 34.12
CA LYS A 63 -5.07 -4.72 35.22
C LYS A 63 -3.67 -4.31 35.67
N GLN A 64 -2.72 -5.26 35.68
CA GLN A 64 -1.33 -4.99 36.08
C GLN A 64 -0.53 -4.29 35.00
N ASN A 65 -0.83 -4.53 33.72
CA ASN A 65 -0.20 -3.83 32.62
C ASN A 65 -1.21 -3.51 31.50
N PRO A 66 -1.77 -2.28 31.49
CA PRO A 66 -2.72 -1.84 30.47
C PRO A 66 -2.18 -1.94 29.03
N GLN A 67 -0.85 -1.85 28.84
CA GLN A 67 -0.18 -1.93 27.53
C GLN A 67 -0.29 -3.32 26.87
N ILE A 68 -0.74 -4.35 27.60
CA ILE A 68 -0.96 -5.70 27.03
C ILE A 68 -2.23 -5.74 26.16
N HIS A 69 -3.11 -4.73 26.28
CA HIS A 69 -4.36 -4.68 25.53
C HIS A 69 -4.08 -4.70 24.01
N SER A 70 -4.80 -5.55 23.28
CA SER A 70 -4.61 -5.75 21.84
C SER A 70 -4.73 -4.44 21.03
N LEU A 71 -5.71 -3.60 21.37
CA LEU A 71 -5.87 -2.29 20.74
C LEU A 71 -4.72 -1.32 21.03
N ILE A 72 -4.09 -1.40 22.21
CA ILE A 72 -2.95 -0.54 22.53
C ILE A 72 -1.72 -0.96 21.72
N LYS A 73 -1.48 -2.28 21.59
CA LYS A 73 -0.46 -2.79 20.66
C LYS A 73 -0.66 -2.35 19.22
N GLN A 74 -1.91 -2.31 18.75
CA GLN A 74 -2.21 -1.81 17.40
C GLN A 74 -1.89 -0.31 17.27
N ILE A 75 -2.16 0.48 18.31
CA ILE A 75 -1.79 1.91 18.33
C ILE A 75 -0.26 2.06 18.29
N ASP A 76 0.47 1.30 19.09
CA ASP A 76 1.95 1.34 19.12
C ASP A 76 2.56 0.92 17.77
N GLU A 77 1.96 -0.08 17.11
CA GLU A 77 2.35 -0.50 15.75
C GLU A 77 2.11 0.61 14.72
N TRP A 78 0.96 1.29 14.79
CA TRP A 78 0.64 2.42 13.91
C TRP A 78 1.56 3.61 14.15
N GLU A 79 1.89 3.92 15.41
CA GLU A 79 2.85 4.96 15.77
C GLU A 79 4.23 4.65 15.18
N THR A 80 4.73 3.43 15.40
CA THR A 80 6.04 2.99 14.90
C THR A 80 6.13 3.09 13.38
N ASN A 81 5.12 2.60 12.67
CA ASN A 81 5.08 2.64 11.20
C ASN A 81 5.04 4.08 10.67
N SER A 82 4.26 4.96 11.33
CA SER A 82 4.16 6.37 10.95
C SER A 82 5.51 7.09 11.11
N ILE A 83 6.22 6.83 12.21
CA ILE A 83 7.56 7.39 12.45
C ILE A 83 8.54 6.91 11.38
N GLU A 84 8.52 5.62 11.03
CA GLU A 84 9.43 5.05 10.03
C GLU A 84 9.24 5.70 8.65
N ILE A 85 7.99 5.85 8.20
CA ILE A 85 7.66 6.51 6.93
C ILE A 85 8.18 7.95 6.91
N VAL A 86 7.98 8.71 8.00
CA VAL A 86 8.47 10.09 8.12
C VAL A 86 10.00 10.13 8.07
N GLN A 87 10.67 9.19 8.75
CA GLN A 87 12.13 9.11 8.74
C GLN A 87 12.68 8.79 7.34
N GLN A 88 12.07 7.84 6.62
CA GLN A 88 12.46 7.49 5.25
C GLN A 88 12.31 8.70 4.32
N LYS A 89 11.17 9.40 4.37
CA LYS A 89 10.95 10.61 3.56
C LYS A 89 11.95 11.71 3.88
N ALA A 90 12.28 11.91 5.15
CA ALA A 90 13.31 12.86 5.55
C ALA A 90 14.70 12.47 5.05
N GLN A 91 15.04 11.17 5.02
CA GLN A 91 16.31 10.69 4.45
C GLN A 91 16.38 10.88 2.94
N GLU A 92 15.30 10.59 2.20
CA GLU A 92 15.21 10.87 0.76
C GLU A 92 15.43 12.35 0.45
N CYS A 93 14.81 13.25 1.22
CA CYS A 93 14.99 14.69 1.06
C CYS A 93 16.45 15.13 1.32
N ARG A 94 17.08 14.60 2.39
CA ARG A 94 18.49 14.88 2.68
C ARG A 94 19.41 14.42 1.55
N LYS A 95 19.17 13.21 1.03
CA LYS A 95 19.94 12.66 -0.09
C LYS A 95 19.81 13.53 -1.33
N PHE A 96 18.60 13.95 -1.67
CA PHE A 96 18.35 14.85 -2.79
C PHE A 96 19.08 16.20 -2.67
N VAL A 97 19.10 16.78 -1.46
CA VAL A 97 19.85 18.03 -1.19
C VAL A 97 21.35 17.82 -1.38
N LEU A 98 21.90 16.71 -0.87
CA LEU A 98 23.32 16.40 -1.02
C LEU A 98 23.70 16.19 -2.48
N GLU A 99 22.95 15.38 -3.24
CA GLU A 99 23.18 15.15 -4.67
C GLU A 99 23.08 16.45 -5.51
N SER A 100 22.11 17.31 -5.18
CA SER A 100 21.96 18.61 -5.83
C SER A 100 23.13 19.54 -5.52
N SER A 101 23.64 19.49 -4.28
CA SER A 101 24.81 20.27 -3.87
C SER A 101 26.10 19.76 -4.53
N GLU A 102 26.30 18.45 -4.65
CA GLU A 102 27.45 17.84 -5.32
C GLU A 102 27.46 18.18 -6.82
N THR A 103 26.30 18.16 -7.47
CA THR A 103 26.20 18.56 -8.89
C THR A 103 26.62 20.02 -9.08
N CYS A 104 26.21 20.90 -8.16
CA CYS A 104 26.62 22.30 -8.18
C CYS A 104 28.14 22.45 -7.98
N ILE A 105 28.73 21.71 -7.04
CA ILE A 105 30.17 21.71 -6.78
C ILE A 105 30.94 21.21 -8.01
N ASN A 106 30.52 20.09 -8.61
CA ASN A 106 31.16 19.51 -9.80
C ASN A 106 31.09 20.45 -11.01
N ASP A 107 29.96 21.14 -11.21
CA ASP A 107 29.83 22.15 -12.27
C ASP A 107 30.77 23.35 -12.05
N ILE A 108 30.98 23.74 -10.79
CA ILE A 108 31.93 24.79 -10.42
C ILE A 108 33.37 24.31 -10.67
N GLU A 109 33.72 23.10 -10.25
CA GLU A 109 35.05 22.50 -10.49
C GLU A 109 35.38 22.39 -11.97
N MET A 110 34.44 21.93 -12.81
CA MET A 110 34.65 21.88 -14.27
C MET A 110 34.90 23.27 -14.87
N LYS A 111 34.17 24.30 -14.42
CA LYS A 111 34.39 25.68 -14.86
C LYS A 111 35.74 26.21 -14.44
N PHE A 112 36.20 25.89 -13.23
CA PHE A 112 37.53 26.24 -12.76
C PHE A 112 38.64 25.54 -13.54
N ASN A 113 38.48 24.25 -13.85
CA ASN A 113 39.45 23.49 -14.65
C ASN A 113 39.56 24.05 -16.08
N ASN A 114 38.43 24.39 -16.72
CA ASN A 114 38.43 25.03 -18.04
C ASN A 114 39.10 26.42 -17.99
N LEU A 115 38.81 27.22 -16.96
CA LEU A 115 39.48 28.51 -16.77
C LEU A 115 40.99 28.35 -16.59
N SER A 116 41.41 27.32 -15.84
CA SER A 116 42.84 27.02 -15.66
C SER A 116 43.53 26.65 -16.97
N GLU A 117 42.88 25.88 -17.84
CA GLU A 117 43.43 25.53 -19.16
C GLU A 117 43.48 26.75 -20.10
N GLN A 118 42.46 27.61 -20.09
CA GLN A 118 42.48 28.87 -20.84
C GLN A 118 43.62 29.78 -20.41
N ILE A 119 43.87 29.89 -19.10
CA ILE A 119 45.00 30.65 -18.56
C ILE A 119 46.33 30.06 -19.07
N LYS A 120 46.51 28.73 -18.99
CA LYS A 120 47.72 28.06 -19.51
C LYS A 120 47.93 28.28 -21.00
N GLN A 121 46.87 28.26 -21.80
CA GLN A 121 46.93 28.48 -23.25
C GLN A 121 47.38 29.90 -23.58
N ILE A 122 46.79 30.90 -22.91
CA ILE A 122 47.19 32.31 -23.05
C ILE A 122 48.68 32.49 -22.68
N TYR A 123 49.15 31.81 -21.62
CA TYR A 123 50.58 31.80 -21.26
C TYR A 123 51.48 31.18 -22.32
N LYS A 124 51.01 30.18 -23.04
CA LYS A 124 51.77 29.47 -24.07
C LYS A 124 51.83 30.23 -25.40
N GLU A 125 50.77 30.96 -25.72
CA GLU A 125 50.63 31.71 -26.97
C GLU A 125 51.20 33.15 -26.87
N ASN A 126 51.55 33.61 -25.66
CA ASN A 126 51.97 34.99 -25.38
C ASN A 126 50.93 36.06 -25.81
N ASP A 127 49.66 35.67 -25.99
CA ASP A 127 48.56 36.51 -26.45
C ASP A 127 47.87 37.23 -25.27
N PHE A 128 48.65 37.93 -24.44
CA PHE A 128 48.09 38.69 -23.33
C PHE A 128 47.72 40.09 -23.80
N ASN A 129 46.42 40.40 -23.78
CA ASN A 129 45.91 41.74 -24.02
C ASN A 129 44.83 42.09 -22.96
N GLU A 130 44.48 43.37 -22.85
CA GLU A 130 43.53 43.86 -21.85
C GLU A 130 42.14 43.25 -21.99
N ILE A 131 41.77 42.82 -23.20
CA ILE A 131 40.50 42.13 -23.48
C ILE A 131 40.52 40.73 -22.84
N ASN A 132 41.60 39.98 -23.03
CA ASN A 132 41.78 38.64 -22.46
C ASN A 132 41.81 38.68 -20.92
N LEU A 133 42.49 39.67 -20.33
CA LEU A 133 42.54 39.84 -18.87
C LEU A 133 41.20 40.27 -18.27
N ASN A 134 40.45 41.15 -18.94
CA ASN A 134 39.12 41.55 -18.48
C ASN A 134 38.09 40.43 -18.62
N TYR A 135 38.17 39.62 -19.67
CA TYR A 135 37.33 38.43 -19.84
C TYR A 135 37.52 37.43 -18.69
N LEU A 136 38.76 37.12 -18.32
CA LEU A 136 39.06 36.21 -17.20
C LEU A 136 38.56 36.76 -15.86
N ARG A 137 38.73 38.06 -15.60
CA ARG A 137 38.19 38.71 -14.39
C ARG A 137 36.67 38.66 -14.31
N ASP A 138 35.99 38.84 -15.43
CA ASP A 138 34.53 38.75 -15.50
C ASP A 138 34.02 37.33 -15.29
N GLN A 139 34.72 36.30 -15.79
CA GLN A 139 34.39 34.89 -15.50
C GLN A 139 34.57 34.56 -14.02
N LEU A 140 35.65 35.04 -13.40
CA LEU A 140 35.89 34.88 -11.96
C LEU A 140 34.77 35.55 -11.13
N ARG A 141 34.43 36.82 -11.44
CA ARG A 141 33.35 37.54 -10.75
C ARG A 141 32.00 36.85 -10.87
N LYS A 142 31.65 36.37 -12.08
CA LYS A 142 30.42 35.60 -12.32
C LYS A 142 30.38 34.31 -11.50
N ASN A 143 31.50 33.58 -11.42
CA ASN A 143 31.57 32.35 -10.64
C ASN A 143 31.53 32.59 -9.11
N THR A 144 32.17 33.66 -8.61
CA THR A 144 32.09 34.06 -7.18
C THR A 144 30.67 34.48 -6.78
N GLN A 145 29.93 35.12 -7.67
CA GLN A 145 28.53 35.51 -7.42
C GLN A 145 27.58 34.30 -7.36
N VAL A 146 27.87 33.22 -8.11
CA VAL A 146 27.15 31.94 -8.04
C VAL A 146 27.41 31.22 -6.71
N LEU A 147 28.64 31.28 -6.20
CA LEU A 147 29.01 30.75 -4.88
C LEU A 147 28.30 31.49 -3.73
N ASN A 148 28.23 32.82 -3.80
CA ASN A 148 27.65 33.64 -2.72
C ASN A 148 26.11 33.68 -2.73
N ASN A 149 25.47 33.40 -3.86
CA ASN A 149 24.00 33.32 -3.99
C ASN A 149 23.46 31.88 -3.85
N SER A 150 24.24 30.96 -3.30
CA SER A 150 23.88 29.55 -3.12
C SER A 150 22.87 29.29 -1.99
N SER A 151 22.15 30.31 -1.54
CA SER A 151 20.99 30.21 -0.64
C SER A 151 19.71 29.82 -1.42
N ASN A 152 19.74 28.75 -2.23
CA ASN A 152 18.63 28.37 -3.11
C ASN A 152 17.72 27.25 -2.55
N ILE A 153 17.77 27.03 -1.24
CA ILE A 153 16.94 26.03 -0.56
C ILE A 153 16.15 26.75 0.53
N SER A 154 14.84 26.91 0.32
CA SER A 154 13.91 27.29 1.38
C SER A 154 13.09 26.07 1.77
N ILE A 155 13.12 25.72 3.06
CA ILE A 155 12.25 24.69 3.63
C ILE A 155 10.93 25.36 3.99
N GLN A 156 9.83 24.89 3.41
CA GLN A 156 8.49 25.35 3.79
C GLN A 156 7.74 24.22 4.50
N GLN A 157 7.28 24.49 5.72
CA GLN A 157 6.49 23.56 6.52
C GLN A 157 5.01 23.91 6.31
N ASN A 158 4.24 23.05 5.64
CA ASN A 158 2.79 23.15 5.64
C ASN A 158 2.26 22.46 6.90
N SER A 159 1.90 23.25 7.91
CA SER A 159 1.46 22.76 9.20
C SER A 159 -0.05 22.47 9.22
N GLN A 160 -0.41 21.19 9.12
CA GLN A 160 -1.64 20.64 9.72
C GLN A 160 -1.34 19.29 10.38
N SER A 161 -0.92 19.33 11.65
CA SER A 161 -0.77 18.22 12.63
C SER A 161 0.08 16.98 12.26
N PHE A 162 0.38 16.75 10.98
CA PHE A 162 1.33 15.76 10.46
C PHE A 162 2.13 16.45 9.36
N ILE A 163 3.45 16.21 9.27
CA ILE A 163 4.25 16.68 8.13
C ILE A 163 3.89 15.79 6.94
N SER A 164 2.88 16.20 6.17
CA SER A 164 2.40 15.48 5.00
C SER A 164 3.27 15.73 3.75
N GLU A 165 4.07 16.81 3.75
CA GLU A 165 4.93 17.14 2.62
C GLU A 165 6.05 18.09 3.06
N ILE A 166 7.30 17.79 2.67
CA ILE A 166 8.42 18.73 2.74
C ILE A 166 8.78 19.05 1.29
N SER A 167 8.38 20.22 0.81
CA SER A 167 8.68 20.66 -0.55
C SER A 167 9.89 21.58 -0.55
N ILE A 168 10.89 21.25 -1.38
CA ILE A 168 12.00 22.14 -1.69
C ILE A 168 11.63 22.92 -2.95
N THR A 169 11.34 24.20 -2.81
CA THR A 169 11.21 25.10 -3.96
C THR A 169 12.58 25.68 -4.27
N SER A 170 13.16 25.21 -5.36
CA SER A 170 14.38 25.78 -5.92
C SER A 170 14.01 26.80 -7.00
N SER A 171 14.57 28.00 -6.93
CA SER A 171 14.47 29.03 -7.98
C SER A 171 15.33 28.72 -9.21
N ILE A 172 15.76 27.45 -9.38
CA ILE A 172 16.17 27.00 -10.70
C ILE A 172 14.96 27.30 -11.58
N LYS A 173 15.11 28.24 -12.52
CA LYS A 173 14.39 28.13 -13.79
C LYS A 173 14.69 26.71 -14.22
N LEU A 174 13.81 25.78 -13.87
CA LEU A 174 13.83 24.46 -14.42
C LEU A 174 13.90 24.80 -15.91
N LYS A 175 15.01 24.47 -16.55
CA LYS A 175 14.85 23.78 -17.81
C LYS A 175 13.93 22.65 -17.40
N LEU A 176 12.60 22.90 -17.48
CA LEU A 176 11.65 21.86 -17.78
C LEU A 176 12.40 21.15 -18.88
N ASN A 177 12.90 19.95 -18.58
CA ASN A 177 13.37 19.07 -19.61
C ASN A 177 12.15 19.00 -20.50
N ARG A 178 12.17 19.81 -21.57
CA ARG A 178 11.07 19.87 -22.52
C ARG A 178 10.90 18.40 -22.86
N TRP A 179 9.71 17.87 -22.57
CA TRP A 179 9.37 16.51 -22.93
C TRP A 179 9.91 16.32 -24.34
N LYS A 180 10.73 15.27 -24.55
CA LYS A 180 11.25 15.03 -25.88
C LYS A 180 10.05 15.10 -26.82
N GLN A 181 10.13 15.88 -27.90
CA GLN A 181 8.97 16.16 -28.75
C GLN A 181 8.50 14.93 -29.54
N ASN A 182 9.06 13.75 -29.28
CA ASN A 182 8.62 12.46 -29.78
C ASN A 182 7.89 11.67 -28.69
N ALA A 183 6.63 11.33 -28.97
CA ALA A 183 5.86 10.38 -28.18
C ALA A 183 6.01 8.97 -28.76
N ASN A 184 6.07 7.96 -27.90
CA ASN A 184 6.03 6.55 -28.29
C ASN A 184 4.69 5.95 -27.85
N THR A 185 4.07 5.18 -28.72
CA THR A 185 2.88 4.40 -28.36
C THR A 185 3.30 3.19 -27.53
N VAL A 186 2.84 3.11 -26.28
CA VAL A 186 3.19 2.03 -25.34
C VAL A 186 2.11 0.95 -25.19
N ALA A 187 0.88 1.26 -25.63
CA ALA A 187 -0.26 0.35 -25.65
C ALA A 187 -1.20 0.75 -26.79
N GLY A 188 -1.78 -0.24 -27.46
CA GLY A 188 -2.61 -0.03 -28.65
C GLY A 188 -1.80 0.38 -29.88
N GLY A 189 -2.30 1.35 -30.65
CA GLY A 189 -1.65 1.84 -31.87
C GLY A 189 -1.91 1.02 -33.14
N ASN A 190 -2.57 -0.15 -33.04
CA ASN A 190 -2.88 -1.03 -34.17
C ASN A 190 -4.30 -0.85 -34.73
N GLY A 191 -4.84 0.37 -34.64
CA GLY A 191 -6.21 0.70 -35.05
C GLY A 191 -7.28 0.37 -34.01
N LYS A 192 -8.51 0.81 -34.30
CA LYS A 192 -9.72 0.55 -33.49
C LYS A 192 -10.15 -0.90 -33.65
N GLY A 193 -10.31 -1.64 -32.55
CA GLY A 193 -10.86 -3.00 -32.59
C GLY A 193 -10.82 -3.73 -31.25
N GLN A 194 -11.24 -5.00 -31.26
CA GLN A 194 -11.37 -5.84 -30.06
C GLN A 194 -10.18 -6.77 -29.82
N LYS A 195 -9.20 -6.83 -30.74
CA LYS A 195 -7.99 -7.64 -30.55
C LYS A 195 -7.19 -7.16 -29.34
N LEU A 196 -6.34 -8.01 -28.79
CA LEU A 196 -5.54 -7.68 -27.60
C LEU A 196 -4.47 -6.61 -27.85
N ASN A 197 -4.10 -6.38 -29.12
CA ASN A 197 -3.22 -5.29 -29.53
C ASN A 197 -3.98 -4.02 -29.98
N GLN A 198 -5.31 -3.97 -29.80
CA GLN A 198 -6.20 -2.88 -30.23
C GLN A 198 -7.03 -2.36 -29.04
N LEU A 199 -7.44 -1.09 -29.13
CA LEU A 199 -8.27 -0.41 -28.13
C LEU A 199 -9.39 0.38 -28.82
N ILE A 200 -10.50 0.62 -28.13
CA ILE A 200 -11.60 1.49 -28.60
C ILE A 200 -11.94 2.52 -27.52
N HIS A 201 -11.56 3.78 -27.78
CA HIS A 201 -11.76 4.92 -26.87
C HIS A 201 -11.29 4.62 -25.43
N PRO A 202 -9.98 4.35 -25.21
CA PRO A 202 -9.45 4.25 -23.87
C PRO A 202 -9.61 5.59 -23.14
N LEU A 203 -10.15 5.60 -21.92
CA LEU A 203 -10.45 6.83 -21.17
C LEU A 203 -9.63 7.00 -19.89
N GLY A 204 -9.38 5.91 -19.18
CA GLY A 204 -8.62 5.91 -17.93
C GLY A 204 -7.40 5.01 -18.02
N ILE A 205 -6.33 5.41 -17.34
CA ILE A 205 -5.09 4.65 -17.23
C ILE A 205 -4.57 4.66 -15.80
N PHE A 206 -3.98 3.54 -15.37
CA PHE A 206 -3.30 3.45 -14.10
C PHE A 206 -1.96 2.72 -14.26
N LEU A 207 -0.91 3.30 -13.67
CA LEU A 207 0.43 2.71 -13.68
C LEU A 207 0.61 1.83 -12.42
N GLY A 208 0.61 0.52 -12.61
CA GLY A 208 0.87 -0.46 -11.57
C GLY A 208 2.36 -0.70 -11.32
N LYS A 209 2.66 -1.71 -10.48
CA LYS A 209 4.03 -2.19 -10.27
C LYS A 209 4.65 -2.67 -11.58
N ASN A 210 5.98 -2.65 -11.66
CA ASN A 210 6.75 -3.12 -12.81
C ASN A 210 6.42 -2.42 -14.15
N LYS A 211 5.88 -1.19 -14.08
CA LYS A 211 5.44 -0.41 -15.25
C LYS A 211 4.30 -1.06 -16.04
N ASN A 212 3.49 -1.90 -15.40
CA ASN A 212 2.27 -2.41 -16.01
C ASN A 212 1.23 -1.29 -16.10
N ILE A 213 0.55 -1.17 -17.24
CA ILE A 213 -0.45 -0.14 -17.49
C ILE A 213 -1.82 -0.80 -17.54
N PHE A 214 -2.71 -0.42 -16.64
CA PHE A 214 -4.12 -0.82 -16.68
C PHE A 214 -4.89 0.24 -17.46
N ILE A 215 -5.71 -0.19 -18.39
CA ILE A 215 -6.41 0.70 -19.33
C ILE A 215 -7.90 0.38 -19.30
N ALA A 216 -8.72 1.40 -19.05
CA ALA A 216 -10.16 1.34 -19.22
C ALA A 216 -10.53 1.47 -20.70
N ASP A 217 -10.67 0.32 -21.37
CA ASP A 217 -11.00 0.22 -22.80
C ASP A 217 -12.53 0.35 -22.98
N CYS A 218 -13.00 1.59 -22.84
CA CYS A 218 -14.40 1.96 -22.56
C CYS A 218 -15.42 1.32 -23.52
N HIS A 219 -15.20 1.42 -24.84
CA HIS A 219 -16.16 0.91 -25.83
C HIS A 219 -15.98 -0.60 -26.12
N ASN A 220 -14.93 -1.23 -25.60
CA ASN A 220 -14.80 -2.68 -25.57
C ASN A 220 -15.31 -3.28 -24.26
N HIS A 221 -15.77 -2.45 -23.31
CA HIS A 221 -16.36 -2.89 -22.04
C HIS A 221 -15.44 -3.84 -21.25
N ARG A 222 -14.15 -3.49 -21.19
CA ARG A 222 -13.11 -4.30 -20.55
C ARG A 222 -12.04 -3.42 -19.93
N ILE A 223 -11.30 -4.00 -18.98
CA ILE A 223 -10.02 -3.49 -18.50
C ILE A 223 -8.91 -4.37 -19.06
N VAL A 224 -7.89 -3.72 -19.62
CA VAL A 224 -6.72 -4.40 -20.21
C VAL A 224 -5.47 -4.01 -19.43
N GLU A 225 -4.68 -4.99 -19.01
CA GLU A 225 -3.32 -4.78 -18.50
C GLU A 225 -2.31 -4.92 -19.64
N TRP A 226 -1.42 -3.94 -19.76
CA TRP A 226 -0.31 -3.93 -20.69
C TRP A 226 1.01 -3.97 -19.93
N LYS A 227 1.73 -5.10 -20.03
CA LYS A 227 3.05 -5.22 -19.41
C LYS A 227 4.08 -4.36 -20.15
N TYR A 228 5.14 -3.96 -19.45
CA TYR A 228 6.22 -3.19 -20.05
C TYR A 228 6.77 -3.88 -21.30
N ASN A 229 6.83 -3.16 -22.43
CA ASN A 229 7.26 -3.65 -23.75
C ASN A 229 6.41 -4.80 -24.36
N ALA A 230 5.23 -5.11 -23.82
CA ALA A 230 4.34 -6.10 -24.43
C ALA A 230 3.77 -5.58 -25.76
N LYS A 231 3.53 -6.49 -26.72
CA LYS A 231 2.92 -6.17 -28.02
C LYS A 231 1.38 -6.21 -27.98
N GLU A 232 0.83 -6.84 -26.96
CA GLU A 232 -0.59 -7.01 -26.74
C GLU A 232 -0.87 -6.97 -25.24
N GLY A 233 -2.08 -6.55 -24.89
CA GLY A 233 -2.55 -6.54 -23.50
C GLY A 233 -3.23 -7.84 -23.10
N GLN A 234 -3.50 -7.97 -21.81
CA GLN A 234 -4.25 -9.06 -21.22
C GLN A 234 -5.55 -8.52 -20.62
N ILE A 235 -6.67 -9.19 -20.85
CA ILE A 235 -7.95 -8.81 -20.23
C ILE A 235 -7.91 -9.22 -18.76
N ILE A 236 -8.12 -8.25 -17.87
CA ILE A 236 -8.15 -8.48 -16.42
C ILE A 236 -9.57 -8.41 -15.86
N ALA A 237 -10.45 -7.63 -16.52
CA ALA A 237 -11.85 -7.52 -16.14
C ALA A 237 -12.74 -7.23 -17.36
N GLY A 238 -14.00 -7.66 -17.28
CA GLY A 238 -15.00 -7.50 -18.34
C GLY A 238 -14.78 -8.43 -19.54
N ALA A 239 -15.07 -7.92 -20.74
CA ALA A 239 -15.06 -8.66 -22.01
C ALA A 239 -16.09 -9.81 -22.14
N ASN A 240 -17.00 -9.99 -21.18
CA ASN A 240 -18.15 -10.91 -21.28
C ASN A 240 -19.40 -10.23 -21.88
N GLY A 241 -19.17 -9.31 -22.82
CA GLY A 241 -20.19 -8.43 -23.39
C GLY A 241 -20.56 -7.25 -22.49
N GLN A 242 -21.22 -6.26 -23.10
CA GLN A 242 -21.80 -5.13 -22.39
C GLN A 242 -22.93 -5.61 -21.46
N GLY A 243 -22.95 -5.13 -20.23
CA GLY A 243 -24.08 -5.36 -19.33
C GLY A 243 -23.76 -5.05 -17.88
N ASN A 244 -24.67 -5.43 -16.98
CA ASN A 244 -24.66 -5.06 -15.56
C ASN A 244 -24.40 -6.23 -14.60
N ARG A 245 -24.14 -7.44 -15.13
CA ARG A 245 -23.75 -8.58 -14.29
C ARG A 245 -22.38 -8.34 -13.65
N MET A 246 -22.02 -9.16 -12.66
CA MET A 246 -20.75 -9.02 -11.93
C MET A 246 -19.53 -9.39 -12.79
N ASP A 247 -19.72 -10.15 -13.86
CA ASP A 247 -18.70 -10.52 -14.85
C ASP A 247 -18.66 -9.56 -16.06
N GLN A 248 -19.49 -8.50 -16.06
CA GLN A 248 -19.64 -7.57 -17.17
C GLN A 248 -19.34 -6.13 -16.76
N LEU A 249 -18.96 -5.33 -17.75
CA LEU A 249 -18.81 -3.89 -17.63
C LEU A 249 -19.68 -3.18 -18.67
N ASN A 250 -19.93 -1.90 -18.45
CA ASN A 250 -20.67 -1.05 -19.36
C ASN A 250 -20.01 0.34 -19.39
N HIS A 251 -19.23 0.60 -20.43
CA HIS A 251 -18.46 1.83 -20.60
C HIS A 251 -17.60 2.20 -19.36
N PRO A 252 -16.65 1.34 -18.93
CA PRO A 252 -15.75 1.69 -17.84
C PRO A 252 -14.91 2.92 -18.25
N VAL A 253 -14.81 3.90 -17.35
CA VAL A 253 -14.10 5.16 -17.64
C VAL A 253 -12.77 5.28 -16.93
N ASP A 254 -12.59 4.57 -15.82
CA ASP A 254 -11.36 4.63 -15.04
C ASP A 254 -11.14 3.35 -14.21
N VAL A 255 -9.89 3.12 -13.81
CA VAL A 255 -9.47 1.97 -13.02
C VAL A 255 -8.33 2.34 -12.07
N ILE A 256 -8.37 1.84 -10.85
CA ILE A 256 -7.25 1.89 -9.89
C ILE A 256 -6.94 0.49 -9.39
N VAL A 257 -5.69 0.26 -8.98
CA VAL A 257 -5.26 -1.01 -8.39
C VAL A 257 -5.10 -0.85 -6.88
N ASP A 258 -5.83 -1.65 -6.12
CA ASP A 258 -5.66 -1.83 -4.69
C ASP A 258 -4.69 -2.99 -4.45
N GLN A 259 -3.44 -2.64 -4.17
CA GLN A 259 -2.36 -3.60 -3.97
C GLN A 259 -2.48 -4.37 -2.65
N GLN A 260 -3.11 -3.78 -1.63
CA GLN A 260 -3.23 -4.44 -0.32
C GLN A 260 -4.20 -5.61 -0.41
N ASN A 261 -5.31 -5.41 -1.13
CA ASN A 261 -6.36 -6.41 -1.28
C ASN A 261 -6.25 -7.24 -2.57
N ASN A 262 -5.14 -7.12 -3.32
CA ASN A 262 -4.94 -7.75 -4.62
C ASN A 262 -6.18 -7.60 -5.54
N SER A 263 -6.67 -6.38 -5.70
CA SER A 263 -7.91 -6.11 -6.43
C SER A 263 -7.81 -4.87 -7.29
N ILE A 264 -8.74 -4.70 -8.22
CA ILE A 264 -8.91 -3.46 -8.99
C ILE A 264 -10.28 -2.86 -8.72
N ILE A 265 -10.35 -1.54 -8.70
CA ILE A 265 -11.58 -0.78 -8.51
C ILE A 265 -11.85 -0.02 -9.81
N ILE A 266 -13.04 -0.19 -10.37
CA ILE A 266 -13.39 0.28 -11.71
C ILE A 266 -14.59 1.22 -11.63
N ALA A 267 -14.47 2.38 -12.27
CA ALA A 267 -15.58 3.30 -12.49
C ALA A 267 -16.42 2.82 -13.70
N ASP A 268 -17.46 2.02 -13.43
CA ASP A 268 -18.33 1.39 -14.43
C ASP A 268 -19.50 2.33 -14.79
N LYS A 269 -19.18 3.39 -15.52
CA LYS A 269 -20.04 4.55 -15.78
C LYS A 269 -21.41 4.18 -16.33
N GLY A 270 -21.49 3.29 -17.32
CA GLY A 270 -22.75 2.91 -17.96
C GLY A 270 -23.71 2.20 -17.01
N ASN A 271 -23.17 1.52 -15.98
CA ASN A 271 -23.95 0.90 -14.92
C ASN A 271 -24.15 1.79 -13.69
N ARG A 272 -23.59 3.01 -13.68
CA ARG A 272 -23.66 3.97 -12.56
C ARG A 272 -23.16 3.36 -11.25
N ARG A 273 -22.08 2.57 -11.31
CA ARG A 273 -21.50 1.90 -10.15
C ARG A 273 -19.98 2.03 -10.13
N VAL A 274 -19.41 1.80 -8.96
CA VAL A 274 -18.00 1.48 -8.78
C VAL A 274 -17.95 0.02 -8.38
N ILE A 275 -17.18 -0.79 -9.10
CA ILE A 275 -17.08 -2.23 -8.87
C ILE A 275 -15.64 -2.62 -8.51
N GLN A 276 -15.51 -3.48 -7.50
CA GLN A 276 -14.24 -4.10 -7.12
C GLN A 276 -14.15 -5.48 -7.77
N TRP A 277 -13.02 -5.76 -8.42
CA TRP A 277 -12.72 -7.05 -9.04
C TRP A 277 -11.48 -7.64 -8.37
N LEU A 278 -11.62 -8.85 -7.82
CA LEU A 278 -10.51 -9.55 -7.16
C LEU A 278 -9.52 -10.09 -8.21
N GLY A 279 -8.23 -9.89 -7.97
CA GLY A 279 -7.19 -10.53 -8.75
C GLY A 279 -7.21 -12.03 -8.54
N ASN A 280 -6.94 -12.78 -9.61
CA ASN A 280 -6.64 -14.20 -9.46
C ASN A 280 -5.30 -14.30 -8.72
N GLY A 281 -5.27 -15.07 -7.62
CA GLY A 281 -4.05 -15.39 -6.88
C GLY A 281 -3.04 -16.14 -7.73
#